data_AF-A0A453C3J3-F1
#
_entry.id   AF-A0A453C3J3-F1
#
_cell.length_a   1.000
_cell.length_b   1.000
_cell.length_c   1.000
_cell.angle_alpha   90.00
_cell.angle_beta   90.00
_cell.angle_gamma   90.00
#
_symmetry.space_group_name_H-M   'P 1'
#
loop_
_entity.id
_entity.type
_entity.pdbx_description
1 polymer ?
#
loop_
_entity_poly.entity_id
_entity_poly.type
_entity_poly.pdbx_seq_one_letter_code
_entity_poly.pdbx_strand_id
1 'polypeptide(L)'
;MIGFDAMMRANSTLEDFCRSYFIFHGLDVNRPHSVFKFLPFLSFTESYIYQLDASNEDSLLLVPDNNSSSTVLERKIQGSSQMSLSDMLDPLDNLLQCQGLMTDQLRNELKSGIQYWSLERKLCQALSRNDKISIEDVMEAIHLKSFDYRVLNLMMYRLTGQQVNDLHMEFLSVSEFLVEICDDL
;
A
#
# COMPACT_ATOMS: atom_id res chain seq x y z
N MET A 1 -0.14 1.73 -16.52
CA MET A 1 0.42 0.38 -16.76
C MET A 1 1.32 0.07 -15.58
N ILE A 2 1.19 -1.10 -14.95
CA ILE A 2 2.04 -1.49 -13.80
C ILE A 2 3.44 -1.80 -14.32
N GLY A 3 4.47 -1.23 -13.68
CA GLY A 3 5.87 -1.47 -14.01
C GLY A 3 6.34 -2.87 -13.58
N PHE A 4 7.31 -3.41 -14.31
CA PHE A 4 7.88 -4.72 -14.01
C PHE A 4 8.52 -4.78 -12.61
N ASP A 5 9.18 -3.71 -12.18
CA ASP A 5 9.83 -3.66 -10.86
C ASP A 5 8.81 -3.74 -9.71
N ALA A 6 7.65 -3.07 -9.86
CA ALA A 6 6.57 -3.15 -8.90
C ALA A 6 6.00 -4.58 -8.81
N MET A 7 5.88 -5.27 -9.95
CA MET A 7 5.49 -6.69 -9.98
C MET A 7 6.52 -7.60 -9.32
N MET A 8 7.81 -7.34 -9.51
CA MET A 8 8.87 -8.13 -8.92
C MET A 8 8.94 -7.97 -7.40
N ARG A 9 8.75 -6.74 -6.89
CA ARG A 9 8.66 -6.45 -5.44
C ARG A 9 7.45 -7.16 -4.82
N ALA A 10 6.29 -7.06 -5.47
CA ALA A 10 5.05 -7.71 -5.05
C ALA A 10 5.17 -9.21 -4.79
N ASN A 11 6.04 -9.93 -5.51
CA ASN A 11 6.15 -11.39 -5.37
C ASN A 11 6.52 -11.83 -3.95
N SER A 12 7.39 -11.09 -3.26
CA SER A 12 7.81 -11.44 -1.90
C SER A 12 6.66 -11.28 -0.91
N THR A 13 5.95 -10.15 -0.96
CA THR A 13 4.72 -9.89 -0.19
C THR A 13 3.66 -10.93 -0.48
N LEU A 14 3.45 -11.29 -1.74
CA LEU A 14 2.45 -12.30 -2.11
C LEU A 14 2.80 -13.70 -1.60
N GLU A 15 4.08 -14.07 -1.62
CA GLU A 15 4.52 -15.34 -1.04
C GLU A 15 4.25 -15.37 0.46
N ASP A 16 4.67 -14.33 1.20
CA ASP A 16 4.39 -14.23 2.64
C ASP A 16 2.89 -14.24 2.90
N PHE A 17 2.14 -13.41 2.17
CA PHE A 17 0.69 -13.31 2.32
C PHE A 17 -0.01 -14.66 2.16
N CYS A 18 0.36 -15.42 1.11
CA CYS A 18 -0.20 -16.74 0.86
C CYS A 18 0.16 -17.75 1.96
N ARG A 19 1.36 -17.68 2.54
CA ARG A 19 1.79 -18.60 3.61
C ARG A 19 1.16 -18.25 4.95
N SER A 20 1.03 -16.97 5.24
CA SER A 20 0.64 -16.45 6.55
C SER A 20 -0.87 -16.29 6.70
N TYR A 21 -1.59 -15.86 5.64
CA TYR A 21 -2.98 -15.43 5.78
C TYR A 21 -4.03 -16.32 5.11
N PHE A 22 -3.65 -17.21 4.18
CA PHE A 22 -4.62 -18.10 3.52
C PHE A 22 -5.43 -18.96 4.50
N ILE A 23 -4.81 -19.34 5.63
CA ILE A 23 -5.47 -20.11 6.68
C ILE A 23 -6.71 -19.40 7.24
N PHE A 24 -6.71 -18.06 7.36
CA PHE A 24 -7.85 -17.29 7.84
C PHE A 24 -9.00 -17.24 6.84
N HIS A 25 -8.73 -17.55 5.56
CA HIS A 25 -9.71 -17.59 4.48
C HIS A 25 -10.15 -19.02 4.13
N GLY A 26 -9.73 -20.02 4.92
CA GLY A 26 -10.04 -21.42 4.67
C GLY A 26 -9.32 -22.00 3.44
N LEU A 27 -8.20 -21.40 3.05
CA LEU A 27 -7.39 -21.81 1.92
C LEU A 27 -6.12 -22.54 2.38
N ASP A 28 -5.72 -23.54 1.60
CA ASP A 28 -4.48 -24.29 1.83
C ASP A 28 -3.44 -23.86 0.79
N VAL A 29 -2.33 -23.28 1.28
CA VAL A 29 -1.19 -22.85 0.47
C VAL A 29 -0.50 -24.01 -0.26
N ASN A 30 -0.59 -25.22 0.28
CA ASN A 30 0.00 -26.41 -0.35
C ASN A 30 -0.83 -26.93 -1.53
N ARG A 31 -2.00 -26.33 -1.79
CA ARG A 31 -2.85 -26.66 -2.93
C ARG A 31 -2.66 -25.59 -4.00
N PRO A 32 -1.95 -25.88 -5.11
CA PRO A 32 -1.68 -24.90 -6.17
C PRO A 32 -2.94 -24.21 -6.69
N HIS A 33 -4.06 -24.94 -6.78
CA HIS A 33 -5.34 -24.36 -7.20
C HIS A 33 -5.80 -23.19 -6.30
N SER A 34 -5.61 -23.28 -4.98
CA SER A 34 -5.96 -22.21 -4.04
C SER A 34 -5.17 -20.93 -4.33
N VAL A 35 -3.88 -21.08 -4.61
CA VAL A 35 -2.97 -19.98 -4.92
C VAL A 35 -3.27 -19.37 -6.29
N PHE A 36 -3.24 -20.20 -7.34
CA PHE A 36 -3.36 -19.73 -8.72
C PHE A 36 -4.74 -19.16 -9.06
N LYS A 37 -5.80 -19.58 -8.36
CA LYS A 37 -7.15 -19.05 -8.59
C LYS A 37 -7.25 -17.54 -8.31
N PHE A 38 -6.57 -17.07 -7.27
CA PHE A 38 -6.67 -15.68 -6.82
C PHE A 38 -5.44 -14.84 -7.18
N LEU A 39 -4.34 -15.50 -7.59
CA LEU A 39 -3.08 -14.87 -7.95
C LEU A 39 -3.21 -13.68 -8.90
N PRO A 40 -4.04 -13.68 -9.97
CA PRO A 40 -4.17 -12.52 -10.85
C PRO A 40 -4.67 -11.25 -10.13
N PHE A 41 -5.63 -11.40 -9.22
CA PHE A 41 -6.18 -10.28 -8.45
C PHE A 41 -5.21 -9.80 -7.39
N LEU A 42 -4.61 -10.73 -6.64
CA LEU A 42 -3.63 -10.39 -5.60
C LEU A 42 -2.40 -9.73 -6.23
N SER A 43 -1.87 -10.31 -7.31
CA SER A 43 -0.73 -9.77 -8.04
C SER A 43 -1.01 -8.39 -8.61
N PHE A 44 -2.18 -8.18 -9.23
CA PHE A 44 -2.53 -6.86 -9.74
C PHE A 44 -2.59 -5.83 -8.61
N THR A 45 -3.32 -6.11 -7.53
CA THR A 45 -3.51 -5.15 -6.44
C THR A 45 -2.19 -4.81 -5.77
N GLU A 46 -1.41 -5.82 -5.39
CA GLU A 46 -0.15 -5.62 -4.69
C GLU A 46 0.87 -4.89 -5.55
N SER A 47 1.00 -5.29 -6.82
CA SER A 47 1.90 -4.60 -7.75
C SER A 47 1.45 -3.17 -8.02
N TYR A 48 0.14 -2.90 -7.98
CA TYR A 48 -0.38 -1.54 -8.13
C TYR A 48 -0.04 -0.69 -6.91
N ILE A 49 -0.21 -1.22 -5.69
CA ILE A 49 0.17 -0.54 -4.45
C ILE A 49 1.67 -0.21 -4.46
N TYR A 50 2.54 -1.16 -4.80
CA TYR A 50 3.98 -0.89 -4.96
C TYR A 50 4.31 0.17 -6.01
N GLN A 51 3.54 0.23 -7.11
CA GLN A 51 3.73 1.26 -8.12
C GLN A 51 3.40 2.65 -7.57
N LEU A 52 2.36 2.75 -6.75
CA LEU A 52 1.97 3.99 -6.08
C LEU A 52 2.99 4.40 -5.02
N ASP A 53 3.47 3.43 -4.26
CA ASP A 53 4.50 3.60 -3.25
C ASP A 53 5.79 4.15 -3.86
N ALA A 54 6.29 3.56 -4.95
CA ALA A 54 7.43 4.09 -5.68
C ALA A 54 7.20 5.52 -6.21
N SER A 55 5.98 5.81 -6.69
CA SER A 55 5.61 7.17 -7.15
C SER A 55 5.58 8.17 -5.98
N ASN A 56 5.25 7.69 -4.77
CA ASN A 56 5.26 8.45 -3.54
C ASN A 56 6.69 8.79 -3.11
N GLU A 57 7.59 7.80 -3.11
CA GLU A 57 9.03 7.95 -2.83
C GLU A 57 9.71 8.89 -3.83
N ASP A 58 9.44 8.74 -5.13
CA ASP A 58 9.98 9.63 -6.17
C ASP A 58 9.60 11.10 -5.94
N SER A 59 8.38 11.35 -5.42
CA SER A 59 7.92 12.69 -5.09
C SER A 59 8.71 13.32 -3.93
N LEU A 60 9.30 12.51 -3.04
CA LEU A 60 10.16 12.98 -1.96
C LEU A 60 11.55 13.39 -2.45
N LEU A 61 12.08 12.71 -3.48
CA LEU A 61 13.38 13.01 -4.08
C LEU A 61 13.38 14.33 -4.89
N LEU A 62 12.21 14.83 -5.28
CA LEU A 62 12.06 16.05 -6.09
C LEU A 62 11.99 17.35 -5.28
N VAL A 63 12.05 17.29 -3.93
CA VAL A 63 12.10 18.50 -3.09
C VAL A 63 13.47 19.16 -3.29
N PRO A 64 13.55 20.40 -3.83
CA PRO A 64 14.84 21.01 -4.13
C PRO A 64 15.62 21.29 -2.85
N ASP A 65 16.87 20.85 -2.79
CA ASP A 65 17.86 21.49 -1.94
C ASP A 65 17.92 22.97 -2.32
N ASN A 66 17.62 23.86 -1.38
CA ASN A 66 17.64 25.32 -1.57
C ASN A 66 19.05 25.88 -1.93
N ASN A 67 20.04 25.04 -2.24
CA ASN A 67 21.44 25.42 -2.45
C ASN A 67 22.09 24.95 -3.75
N SER A 68 21.37 24.35 -4.71
CA SER A 68 21.97 23.93 -5.98
C SER A 68 21.28 24.54 -7.19
N SER A 69 21.98 25.48 -7.80
CA SER A 69 21.67 26.13 -9.07
C SER A 69 21.29 25.11 -10.15
N SER A 70 20.12 25.31 -10.74
CA SER A 70 19.48 24.51 -11.78
C SER A 70 20.43 24.11 -12.92
N THR A 71 20.31 22.87 -13.42
CA THR A 71 20.31 22.61 -14.87
C THR A 71 19.63 21.26 -15.20
N VAL A 72 18.72 21.31 -16.18
CA VAL A 72 18.15 20.20 -16.99
C VAL A 72 16.85 19.51 -16.53
N LEU A 73 16.59 19.26 -15.23
CA LEU A 73 15.36 18.52 -14.84
C LEU A 73 14.08 19.37 -14.74
N GLU A 74 14.19 20.69 -14.53
CA GLU A 74 13.04 21.58 -14.37
C GLU A 74 12.12 21.66 -15.60
N ARG A 75 12.63 21.33 -16.79
CA ARG A 75 11.86 21.49 -18.04
C ARG A 75 10.84 20.36 -18.30
N LYS A 76 10.84 19.28 -17.52
CA LYS A 76 9.81 18.23 -17.61
C LYS A 76 8.61 18.43 -16.66
N ILE A 77 8.74 19.29 -15.66
CA ILE A 77 7.77 19.39 -14.55
C ILE A 77 6.60 20.34 -14.88
N GLN A 78 6.76 21.28 -15.82
CA GLN A 78 5.71 22.25 -16.16
C GLN A 78 4.53 21.67 -16.97
N GLY A 79 4.53 20.39 -17.33
CA GLY A 79 3.49 19.76 -18.16
C GLY A 79 2.69 18.62 -17.50
N SER A 80 3.04 18.20 -16.28
CA SER A 80 2.33 17.13 -15.58
C SER A 80 1.50 17.77 -14.47
N SER A 81 0.17 17.77 -14.62
CA SER A 81 -0.73 18.10 -13.53
C SER A 81 -0.33 17.26 -12.32
N GLN A 82 -0.05 17.88 -11.17
CA GLN A 82 0.13 17.16 -9.91
C GLN A 82 -1.13 16.34 -9.65
N MET A 83 -1.12 15.08 -10.08
CA MET A 83 -2.22 14.15 -9.92
C MET A 83 -2.34 13.87 -8.42
N SER A 84 -3.53 14.03 -7.85
CA SER A 84 -3.69 13.81 -6.41
C SER A 84 -3.47 12.33 -6.08
N LEU A 85 -3.04 12.01 -4.86
CA LEU A 85 -2.94 10.62 -4.40
C LEU A 85 -4.26 9.86 -4.54
N SER A 86 -5.40 10.57 -4.46
CA SER A 86 -6.72 9.98 -4.70
C SER A 86 -6.91 9.60 -6.16
N ASP A 87 -6.51 10.47 -7.08
CA ASP A 87 -6.65 10.25 -8.53
C ASP A 87 -5.77 9.07 -8.97
N MET A 88 -4.67 8.82 -8.25
CA MET A 88 -3.80 7.68 -8.47
C MET A 88 -4.43 6.33 -8.09
N LEU A 89 -5.44 6.31 -7.21
CA LEU A 89 -6.14 5.07 -6.86
C LEU A 89 -7.31 4.74 -7.80
N ASP A 90 -7.77 5.71 -8.60
CA ASP A 90 -8.92 5.54 -9.49
C ASP A 90 -8.83 4.30 -10.39
N PRO A 91 -7.68 3.93 -10.98
CA PRO A 91 -7.60 2.72 -11.80
C PRO A 91 -7.83 1.43 -11.00
N LEU A 92 -7.32 1.36 -9.76
CA LEU A 92 -7.54 0.22 -8.87
C LEU A 92 -9.00 0.18 -8.41
N ASP A 93 -9.55 1.32 -8.00
CA ASP A 93 -10.95 1.45 -7.59
C ASP A 93 -11.90 1.03 -8.71
N ASN A 94 -11.68 1.55 -9.92
CA ASN A 94 -12.48 1.22 -11.10
C ASN A 94 -12.40 -0.26 -11.46
N LEU A 95 -11.22 -0.88 -11.41
CA LEU A 95 -11.09 -2.31 -11.70
C LEU A 95 -11.89 -3.14 -10.68
N LEU A 96 -11.70 -2.87 -9.40
CA LEU A 96 -12.36 -3.62 -8.33
C LEU A 96 -13.88 -3.42 -8.36
N GLN A 97 -14.36 -2.22 -8.72
CA GLN A 97 -15.78 -1.96 -8.95
C GLN A 97 -16.33 -2.75 -10.14
N CYS A 98 -15.65 -2.72 -11.29
CA CYS A 98 -16.05 -3.46 -12.48
C CYS A 98 -16.17 -4.98 -12.25
N GLN A 99 -15.38 -5.50 -11.30
CA GLN A 99 -15.37 -6.91 -10.93
C GLN A 99 -16.29 -7.25 -9.75
N GLY A 100 -17.03 -6.27 -9.20
CA GLY A 100 -17.92 -6.46 -8.05
C GLY A 100 -17.19 -6.75 -6.72
N LEU A 101 -15.89 -6.44 -6.66
CA LEU A 101 -15.02 -6.69 -5.51
C LEU A 101 -14.94 -5.49 -4.56
N MET A 102 -15.18 -4.27 -5.05
CA MET A 102 -15.09 -3.07 -4.23
C MET A 102 -16.17 -3.03 -3.13
N THR A 103 -15.76 -2.63 -1.92
CA THR A 103 -16.62 -2.45 -0.75
C THR A 103 -16.25 -1.17 0.00
N ASP A 104 -17.13 -0.72 0.91
CA ASP A 104 -16.84 0.44 1.76
C ASP A 104 -15.62 0.21 2.66
N GLN A 105 -15.45 -1.01 3.20
CA GLN A 105 -14.29 -1.39 4.00
C GLN A 105 -13.00 -1.30 3.16
N LEU A 106 -13.01 -1.85 1.95
CA LEU A 106 -11.85 -1.80 1.05
C LEU A 106 -11.51 -0.37 0.63
N ARG A 107 -12.52 0.46 0.37
CA ARG A 107 -12.33 1.89 0.05
C ARG A 107 -11.76 2.66 1.23
N ASN A 108 -12.19 2.37 2.45
CA ASN A 108 -11.67 3.01 3.65
C ASN A 108 -10.22 2.60 3.93
N GLU A 109 -9.88 1.33 3.67
CA GLU A 109 -8.50 0.87 3.80
C GLU A 109 -7.57 1.52 2.76
N LEU A 110 -8.01 1.65 1.51
CA LEU A 110 -7.25 2.38 0.50
C LEU A 110 -7.05 3.87 0.86
N LYS A 111 -8.04 4.50 1.51
CA LYS A 111 -7.88 5.87 2.05
C LYS A 111 -6.86 5.91 3.19
N SER A 112 -6.78 4.86 4.00
CA SER A 112 -5.77 4.73 5.05
C SER A 112 -4.36 4.69 4.44
N GLY A 113 -4.18 4.02 3.30
CA GLY A 113 -2.93 4.08 2.51
C GLY A 113 -2.59 5.49 2.01
N ILE A 114 -3.57 6.27 1.55
CA ILE A 114 -3.35 7.69 1.19
C ILE A 114 -2.87 8.49 2.41
N GLN A 115 -3.48 8.27 3.57
CA GLN A 115 -3.12 8.95 4.81
C GLN A 115 -1.70 8.56 5.23
N TYR A 116 -1.33 7.27 5.14
CA TYR A 116 0.02 6.79 5.35
C TYR A 116 1.03 7.53 4.48
N TRP A 117 0.86 7.53 3.16
CA TRP A 117 1.78 8.22 2.25
C TRP A 117 1.88 9.72 2.52
N SER A 118 0.78 10.36 2.92
CA SER A 118 0.79 11.77 3.34
C SER A 118 1.64 11.98 4.61
N LEU A 119 1.51 11.09 5.60
CA LEU A 119 2.32 11.14 6.82
C LEU A 119 3.79 10.85 6.54
N GLU A 120 4.08 9.85 5.71
CA GLU A 120 5.44 9.52 5.28
C GLU A 120 6.12 10.73 4.64
N ARG A 121 5.45 11.40 3.71
CA ARG A 121 5.96 12.64 3.12
C ARG A 121 6.25 13.71 4.17
N LYS A 122 5.32 13.92 5.10
CA LYS A 122 5.46 14.91 6.18
C LYS A 122 6.65 14.60 7.08
N LEU A 123 6.78 13.35 7.52
CA LEU A 123 7.83 12.88 8.41
C LEU A 123 9.20 12.94 7.73
N CYS A 124 9.32 12.45 6.51
CA CYS A 124 10.56 12.51 5.73
C CYS A 124 11.00 13.96 5.47
N GLN A 125 10.07 14.87 5.14
CA GLN A 125 10.40 16.29 4.95
C GLN A 125 10.87 16.95 6.26
N ALA A 126 10.22 16.64 7.38
CA ALA A 126 10.65 17.15 8.70
C ALA A 126 12.04 16.62 9.06
N LEU A 127 12.31 15.34 8.80
CA LEU A 127 13.62 14.73 9.02
C LEU A 127 14.71 15.40 8.17
N SER A 128 14.47 15.60 6.87
CA SER A 128 15.41 16.28 5.98
C SER A 128 15.71 17.73 6.37
N ARG A 129 14.76 18.40 7.03
CA ARG A 129 14.91 19.78 7.54
C ARG A 129 15.46 19.85 8.96
N ASN A 130 15.63 18.70 9.61
CA ASN A 130 15.97 18.60 11.03
C ASN A 130 14.95 19.32 11.94
N ASP A 131 13.68 19.31 11.52
CA ASP A 131 12.55 19.86 12.25
C ASP A 131 12.09 18.91 13.37
N LYS A 132 11.30 19.43 14.32
CA LYS A 132 10.72 18.59 15.39
C LYS A 132 9.69 17.61 14.79
N ILE A 133 9.92 16.33 15.00
CA ILE A 133 9.00 15.25 14.64
C ILE A 133 7.97 15.04 15.77
N SER A 134 6.70 14.92 15.41
CA SER A 134 5.62 14.57 16.34
C SER A 134 5.57 13.05 16.53
N ILE A 135 5.52 12.61 17.79
CA ILE A 135 5.38 11.19 18.11
C ILE A 135 4.01 10.70 17.65
N GLU A 136 2.98 11.54 17.75
CA GLU A 136 1.62 11.22 17.32
C GLU A 136 1.57 10.91 15.81
N ASP A 137 2.24 11.72 14.98
CA ASP A 137 2.35 11.46 13.54
C ASP A 137 3.08 10.15 13.24
N VAL A 138 4.14 9.84 13.99
CA VAL A 138 4.91 8.59 13.83
C VAL A 138 4.06 7.38 14.21
N MET A 139 3.38 7.45 15.36
CA MET A 139 2.52 6.37 15.84
C MET A 139 1.38 6.10 14.85
N GLU A 140 0.75 7.16 14.32
CA GLU A 140 -0.28 7.03 13.31
C GLU A 140 0.28 6.40 12.02
N ALA A 141 1.46 6.84 11.57
CA ALA A 141 2.10 6.27 10.37
C ALA A 141 2.37 4.76 10.55
N ILE A 142 2.87 4.33 11.70
CA ILE A 142 3.10 2.90 11.99
C ILE A 142 1.79 2.12 11.91
N HIS A 143 0.69 2.65 12.48
CA HIS A 143 -0.62 1.99 12.41
C HIS A 143 -1.21 1.91 11.00
N LEU A 144 -0.79 2.77 10.08
CA LEU A 144 -1.28 2.80 8.71
C LEU A 144 -0.34 2.09 7.71
N LYS A 145 0.90 1.77 8.11
CA LYS A 145 1.97 1.29 7.23
C LYS A 145 1.59 0.02 6.47
N SER A 146 1.05 -0.98 7.17
CA SER A 146 0.71 -2.29 6.59
C SER A 146 -0.71 -2.35 6.01
N PHE A 147 -1.23 -1.23 5.47
CA PHE A 147 -2.58 -1.19 4.88
C PHE A 147 -2.74 -2.12 3.66
N ASP A 148 -1.64 -2.41 2.95
CA ASP A 148 -1.55 -3.34 1.83
C ASP A 148 -2.02 -4.76 2.24
N TYR A 149 -1.53 -5.28 3.36
CA TYR A 149 -1.96 -6.57 3.91
C TYR A 149 -3.45 -6.57 4.29
N ARG A 150 -3.95 -5.47 4.84
CA ARG A 150 -5.40 -5.32 5.14
C ARG A 150 -6.24 -5.28 3.87
N VAL A 151 -5.79 -4.57 2.83
CA VAL A 151 -6.42 -4.57 1.51
C VAL A 151 -6.48 -5.99 0.93
N LEU A 152 -5.37 -6.73 0.97
CA LEU A 152 -5.31 -8.10 0.48
C LEU A 152 -6.26 -9.02 1.25
N ASN A 153 -6.32 -8.90 2.59
CA ASN A 153 -7.25 -9.68 3.42
C ASN A 153 -8.72 -9.36 3.11
N LEU A 154 -9.08 -8.07 2.97
CA LEU A 154 -10.43 -7.66 2.57
C LEU A 154 -10.79 -8.17 1.17
N MET A 155 -9.83 -8.15 0.24
CA MET A 155 -10.02 -8.75 -1.08
C MET A 155 -10.27 -10.26 -0.99
N MET A 156 -9.56 -10.97 -0.13
CA MET A 156 -9.75 -12.41 0.04
C MET A 156 -11.13 -12.77 0.58
N TYR A 157 -11.70 -11.99 1.51
CA TYR A 157 -13.09 -12.17 1.92
C TYR A 157 -14.06 -12.05 0.73
N ARG A 158 -13.84 -11.06 -0.14
CA ARG A 158 -14.66 -10.85 -1.34
C ARG A 158 -14.50 -11.96 -2.37
N LEU A 159 -13.27 -12.38 -2.64
CA LEU A 159 -12.95 -13.41 -3.63
C LEU A 159 -13.42 -14.81 -3.20
N THR A 160 -13.50 -15.07 -1.90
CA THR A 160 -14.00 -16.33 -1.34
C THR A 160 -15.50 -16.32 -1.05
N GLY A 161 -16.17 -15.17 -1.18
CA GLY A 161 -17.59 -15.00 -0.88
C GLY A 161 -17.92 -15.10 0.61
N GLN A 162 -16.94 -14.85 1.47
CA GLN A 162 -17.09 -14.86 2.92
C GLN A 162 -17.46 -13.46 3.42
N GLN A 163 -18.18 -13.39 4.55
CA GLN A 163 -18.33 -12.12 5.26
C GLN A 163 -17.01 -11.76 5.94
N VAL A 164 -16.70 -10.46 5.97
CA VAL A 164 -15.51 -9.97 6.67
C VAL A 164 -15.64 -10.31 8.15
N ASN A 165 -14.59 -10.91 8.70
CA ASN A 165 -14.50 -11.24 10.11
C ASN A 165 -13.81 -10.08 10.84
N ASP A 166 -14.59 -9.30 11.59
CA ASP A 166 -14.08 -8.14 12.30
C ASP A 166 -12.99 -8.50 13.32
N LEU A 167 -13.07 -9.67 13.96
CA LEU A 167 -12.03 -10.14 14.90
C LEU A 167 -10.71 -10.42 14.17
N HIS A 168 -10.77 -10.94 12.95
CA HIS A 168 -9.56 -11.13 12.15
C HIS A 168 -8.96 -9.78 11.76
N MET A 169 -9.78 -8.82 11.31
CA MET A 169 -9.29 -7.48 10.97
C MET A 169 -8.71 -6.74 12.17
N GLU A 170 -9.29 -6.90 13.37
CA GLU A 170 -8.74 -6.35 14.62
C GLU A 170 -7.40 -7.02 14.98
N PHE A 171 -7.31 -8.35 14.82
CA PHE A 171 -6.06 -9.09 15.02
C PHE A 171 -4.94 -8.59 14.10
N LEU A 172 -5.24 -8.35 12.81
CA LEU A 172 -4.27 -7.81 11.85
C LEU A 172 -3.66 -6.50 12.34
N SER A 173 -4.51 -5.56 12.77
CA SER A 173 -4.04 -4.25 13.25
C SER A 173 -3.04 -4.36 14.42
N VAL A 174 -3.26 -5.30 15.35
CA VAL A 174 -2.33 -5.54 16.47
C VAL A 174 -1.07 -6.27 16.00
N SER A 175 -1.21 -7.30 15.18
CA SER A 175 -0.08 -8.09 14.68
C SER A 175 0.87 -7.26 13.83
N GLU A 176 0.33 -6.46 12.92
CA GLU A 176 1.07 -5.54 12.05
C GLU A 176 1.87 -4.54 12.90
N PHE A 177 1.23 -3.89 13.87
CA PHE A 177 1.90 -2.96 14.77
C PHE A 177 3.10 -3.60 15.51
N LEU A 178 2.96 -4.84 15.96
CA LEU A 178 4.05 -5.57 16.61
C LEU A 178 5.18 -5.91 15.64
N VAL A 179 4.86 -6.31 14.40
CA VAL A 179 5.85 -6.59 13.36
C VAL A 179 6.66 -5.34 13.04
N GLU A 180 6.00 -4.21 12.83
CA GLU A 180 6.67 -2.94 12.52
C GLU A 180 7.61 -2.49 13.64
N ILE A 181 7.21 -2.67 14.92
CA ILE A 181 8.11 -2.39 16.05
C ILE A 181 9.30 -3.36 16.07
N CYS A 182 9.07 -4.64 15.76
CA CYS A 182 10.13 -5.65 15.80
C CYS A 182 11.16 -5.46 14.70
N ASP A 183 10.78 -4.94 13.53
CA ASP A 183 11.70 -4.67 12.43
C ASP A 183 12.72 -3.54 12.76
N ASP A 184 12.38 -2.66 13.70
CA ASP A 184 13.20 -1.53 14.13
C ASP A 184 14.05 -1.78 15.42
N LEU A 185 13.91 -2.94 16.08
CA LEU A 185 14.60 -3.32 17.33
C LEU A 185 15.86 -4.16 17.12
#